data_AF-A0A4Q4T9B4-F1
#
_entry.id   AF-A0A4Q4T9B4-F1
#
_cell.length_a   1.000
_cell.length_b   1.000
_cell.length_c   1.000
_cell.angle_alpha   90.00
_cell.angle_beta   90.00
_cell.angle_gamma   90.00
#
_symmetry.space_group_name_H-M   'P 1'
#
loop_
_entity.id
_entity.type
_entity.pdbx_description
1 polymer ?
#
loop_
_entity_poly.entity_id
_entity_poly.type
_entity_poly.pdbx_seq_one_letter_code
_entity_poly.pdbx_strand_id
1 'polypeptide(L)'
;MQEDIAKARPADQPYRPDPVQYLQQAYERTLEATSGANDCQGTTTATGAQLYYKGNHSTTTATPLLYVTNLGDSQVMVVRARGQKMIYKSTEQWHWFDCPRQLGTNSPDTPAKNAAMDTVELQEGDIVLAMSDGVIDNLWAHEIVENVSKSVERWEAGEGGPAGGDRDHGMNGGMTFVAEELVKAAKQIALDPFAESPFMEHAIDEGLASEGGKLDDISAVAALCRRNRRHWFGDTRDLVVARMPRAKRAKQYRKLMEQFSMGFGFHVPYQVVVDAEFLLESVKCKMDIIRRLEDILHGEVKPLVTQCSMRHLYARNSEPAVREAIELAKEKFERRRCGHHPDQYPEPLSSYECVNSVVDPKKNGVNKHRYVCAVNDDHLRASLRQIPGVPLIFIRRSVVLMEPMAAATAKVRSAEERKKFRAEILMPGGKRKRDDDSEDEDGNGSKGGSKSGETTKAPEKKKKKKGPKGPNPLSVKKKKKTPSQPEGKPKEEEREEPQTTEGNDAGTIEQPKKKRKRKHKSRGANGEAAGPPENGT
;
A
#
# COMPACT_ATOMS: atom_id res chain seq x y z
N MET A 1 3.43 -21.18 14.56
CA MET A 1 2.29 -20.35 14.10
C MET A 1 1.72 -20.77 12.74
N GLN A 2 2.33 -20.47 11.57
CA GLN A 2 1.69 -20.75 10.25
C GLN A 2 1.33 -22.23 10.03
N GLU A 3 2.26 -23.13 10.35
CA GLU A 3 2.07 -24.60 10.34
C GLU A 3 0.89 -25.04 11.22
N ASP A 4 0.75 -24.39 12.39
CA ASP A 4 -0.31 -24.69 13.35
C ASP A 4 -1.68 -24.15 12.92
N ILE A 5 -1.73 -23.03 12.19
CA ILE A 5 -2.95 -22.54 11.53
C ILE A 5 -3.38 -23.52 10.42
N ALA A 6 -2.42 -24.09 9.67
CA ALA A 6 -2.69 -25.06 8.61
C ALA A 6 -3.03 -26.47 9.10
N LYS A 7 -2.77 -26.78 10.38
CA LYS A 7 -2.99 -28.11 10.97
C LYS A 7 -4.49 -28.45 11.02
N ALA A 8 -4.87 -29.54 10.36
CA ALA A 8 -6.22 -30.08 10.43
C ALA A 8 -6.59 -30.43 11.88
N ARG A 9 -7.82 -30.09 12.28
CA ARG A 9 -8.39 -30.33 13.62
C ARG A 9 -9.76 -31.00 13.47
N PRO A 10 -10.17 -31.85 14.43
CA PRO A 10 -11.52 -32.40 14.44
C PRO A 10 -12.55 -31.30 14.76
N ALA A 11 -13.82 -31.52 14.37
CA ALA A 11 -14.84 -30.46 14.36
C ALA A 11 -15.27 -29.93 15.74
N ASP A 12 -14.93 -30.67 16.81
CA ASP A 12 -15.10 -30.31 18.22
C ASP A 12 -14.00 -29.36 18.75
N GLN A 13 -12.87 -29.22 18.05
CA GLN A 13 -11.70 -28.45 18.50
C GLN A 13 -11.44 -27.23 17.61
N PRO A 14 -12.17 -26.12 17.81
CA PRO A 14 -11.93 -24.89 17.08
C PRO A 14 -10.53 -24.34 17.38
N TYR A 15 -9.86 -23.81 16.36
CA TYR A 15 -8.53 -23.21 16.52
C TYR A 15 -8.55 -22.08 17.56
N ARG A 16 -7.56 -22.13 18.45
CA ARG A 16 -7.17 -21.05 19.36
C ARG A 16 -5.66 -20.87 19.21
N PRO A 17 -5.16 -19.64 19.02
CA PRO A 17 -3.73 -19.37 19.11
C PRO A 17 -3.19 -19.74 20.50
N ASP A 18 -1.96 -20.26 20.54
CA ASP A 18 -1.18 -20.40 21.77
C ASP A 18 0.14 -19.63 21.62
N PRO A 19 0.16 -18.32 21.97
CA PRO A 19 1.36 -17.50 21.87
C PRO A 19 2.51 -17.99 22.75
N VAL A 20 2.23 -18.59 23.91
CA VAL A 20 3.26 -19.07 24.84
C VAL A 20 3.97 -20.29 24.25
N GLN A 21 3.22 -21.22 23.64
CA GLN A 21 3.82 -22.32 22.89
C GLN A 21 4.60 -21.82 21.66
N TYR A 22 4.11 -20.79 20.95
CA TYR A 22 4.86 -20.21 19.82
C TYR A 22 6.17 -19.53 20.28
N LEU A 23 6.16 -18.86 21.45
CA LEU A 23 7.35 -18.26 22.06
C LEU A 23 8.32 -19.32 22.57
N GLN A 24 7.82 -20.41 23.18
CA GLN A 24 8.62 -21.57 23.60
C GLN A 24 9.33 -22.22 22.40
N GLN A 25 8.63 -22.46 21.29
CA GLN A 25 9.23 -23.00 20.06
C GLN A 25 10.24 -22.05 19.42
N ALA A 26 10.02 -20.73 19.51
CA ALA A 26 10.98 -19.74 19.03
C ALA A 26 12.24 -19.70 19.90
N TYR A 27 12.08 -19.79 21.22
CA TYR A 27 13.16 -19.85 22.20
C TYR A 27 14.03 -21.10 22.00
N GLU A 28 13.42 -22.29 21.91
CA GLU A 28 14.11 -23.57 21.67
C GLU A 28 14.94 -23.54 20.37
N ARG A 29 14.35 -23.07 19.26
CA ARG A 29 15.06 -22.92 17.98
C ARG A 29 16.16 -21.85 18.03
N THR A 30 16.03 -20.83 18.87
CA THR A 30 17.06 -19.81 19.07
C THR A 30 18.23 -20.38 19.89
N LEU A 31 17.94 -21.15 20.94
CA LEU A 31 18.95 -21.89 21.70
C LEU A 31 19.72 -22.86 20.79
N GLU A 32 19.01 -23.68 20.00
CA GLU A 32 19.64 -24.62 19.05
C GLU A 32 20.53 -23.91 18.01
N ALA A 33 20.10 -22.75 17.51
CA ALA A 33 20.89 -21.95 16.56
C ALA A 33 22.09 -21.22 17.21
N THR A 34 22.08 -21.01 18.53
CA THR A 34 23.15 -20.32 19.27
C THR A 34 24.12 -21.25 19.98
N SER A 35 23.73 -22.48 20.34
CA SER A 35 24.54 -23.47 21.06
C SER A 35 25.57 -24.22 20.18
N GLY A 36 26.07 -23.56 19.13
CA GLY A 36 27.00 -24.12 18.15
C GLY A 36 28.44 -23.61 18.29
N ALA A 37 29.10 -23.39 17.15
CA ALA A 37 30.50 -22.92 17.09
C ALA A 37 30.71 -21.45 17.51
N ASN A 38 29.64 -20.74 17.88
CA ASN A 38 29.68 -19.36 18.37
C ASN A 38 29.17 -19.37 19.81
N ASP A 39 30.02 -19.07 20.80
CA ASP A 39 29.62 -18.94 22.22
C ASP A 39 28.83 -17.64 22.46
N CYS A 40 27.62 -17.56 21.89
CA CYS A 40 26.75 -16.39 21.92
C CYS A 40 25.93 -16.38 23.21
N GLN A 41 26.56 -15.87 24.27
CA GLN A 41 25.88 -15.58 25.54
C GLN A 41 25.08 -14.27 25.41
N GLY A 42 23.82 -14.30 25.85
CA GLY A 42 22.95 -13.14 25.80
C GLY A 42 21.56 -13.45 26.37
N THR A 43 20.82 -12.38 26.64
CA THR A 43 19.45 -12.40 27.19
C THR A 43 18.59 -11.31 26.53
N THR A 44 17.27 -11.46 26.55
CA THR A 44 16.30 -10.52 25.97
C THR A 44 14.95 -10.62 26.68
N THR A 45 14.24 -9.50 26.82
CA THR A 45 12.81 -9.50 27.16
C THR A 45 11.97 -9.86 25.92
N ALA A 46 10.71 -10.22 26.11
CA ALA A 46 9.82 -10.66 25.03
C ALA A 46 8.35 -10.25 25.25
N THR A 47 7.91 -9.24 24.49
CA THR A 47 6.54 -8.70 24.52
C THR A 47 5.86 -8.88 23.18
N GLY A 48 4.61 -9.33 23.16
CA GLY A 48 3.86 -9.66 21.95
C GLY A 48 2.35 -9.40 22.06
N ALA A 49 1.74 -9.07 20.93
CA ALA A 49 0.31 -8.76 20.85
C ALA A 49 -0.31 -9.38 19.57
N GLN A 50 -0.96 -10.53 19.69
CA GLN A 50 -1.54 -11.28 18.56
C GLN A 50 -3.04 -11.01 18.43
N LEU A 51 -3.44 -10.36 17.33
CA LEU A 51 -4.85 -10.12 17.00
C LEU A 51 -5.53 -11.41 16.49
N TYR A 52 -6.68 -11.74 17.08
CA TYR A 52 -7.57 -12.85 16.71
C TYR A 52 -9.04 -12.39 16.68
N TYR A 53 -9.99 -13.32 16.51
CA TYR A 53 -11.42 -13.01 16.56
C TYR A 53 -12.26 -14.16 17.14
N LYS A 54 -13.39 -13.79 17.72
CA LYS A 54 -14.39 -14.66 18.34
C LYS A 54 -15.72 -14.47 17.60
N GLY A 55 -16.22 -15.52 16.95
CA GLY A 55 -17.47 -15.50 16.21
C GLY A 55 -17.67 -16.76 15.35
N ASN A 56 -18.91 -17.17 15.16
CA ASN A 56 -19.24 -18.31 14.29
C ASN A 56 -19.23 -17.87 12.81
N HIS A 57 -18.79 -18.76 11.91
CA HIS A 57 -18.86 -18.53 10.46
C HIS A 57 -20.29 -18.30 9.92
N SER A 58 -21.32 -18.67 10.69
CA SER A 58 -22.75 -18.42 10.39
C SER A 58 -23.26 -17.04 10.81
N THR A 59 -22.52 -16.28 11.64
CA THR A 59 -22.97 -15.00 12.21
C THR A 59 -22.10 -13.84 11.73
N THR A 60 -22.71 -12.75 11.26
CA THR A 60 -22.00 -11.56 10.72
C THR A 60 -21.22 -10.76 11.79
N THR A 61 -21.36 -11.14 13.06
CA THR A 61 -20.74 -10.51 14.24
C THR A 61 -19.51 -11.30 14.70
N ALA A 62 -18.33 -10.83 14.28
CA ALA A 62 -17.06 -11.22 14.88
C ALA A 62 -16.58 -10.12 15.85
N THR A 63 -16.25 -10.51 17.09
CA THR A 63 -15.59 -9.68 18.10
C THR A 63 -14.07 -9.85 17.98
N PRO A 64 -13.28 -8.79 17.82
CA PRO A 64 -11.82 -8.91 17.80
C PRO A 64 -11.29 -9.19 19.22
N LEU A 65 -10.35 -10.13 19.32
CA LEU A 65 -9.63 -10.46 20.55
C LEU A 65 -8.15 -10.12 20.36
N LEU A 66 -7.50 -9.68 21.43
CA LEU A 66 -6.05 -9.56 21.50
C LEU A 66 -5.52 -10.58 22.50
N TYR A 67 -4.61 -11.44 22.07
CA TYR A 67 -3.77 -12.19 22.97
C TYR A 67 -2.52 -11.37 23.23
N VAL A 68 -2.34 -10.94 24.47
CA VAL A 68 -1.12 -10.29 24.96
C VAL A 68 -0.21 -11.37 25.51
N THR A 69 1.10 -11.23 25.33
CA THR A 69 2.09 -12.15 25.90
C THR A 69 3.28 -11.33 26.36
N ASN A 70 3.70 -11.52 27.60
CA ASN A 70 4.77 -10.71 28.19
C ASN A 70 5.74 -11.53 29.03
N LEU A 71 7.03 -11.21 28.90
CA LEU A 71 8.11 -11.72 29.73
C LEU A 71 9.20 -10.65 29.81
N GLY A 72 9.25 -9.95 30.94
CA GLY A 72 10.15 -8.82 31.22
C GLY A 72 9.43 -7.54 31.65
N ASP A 73 10.18 -6.44 31.65
CA ASP A 73 9.77 -5.05 31.93
C ASP A 73 8.77 -4.48 30.91
N SER A 74 9.01 -4.74 29.63
CA SER A 74 8.34 -4.14 28.48
C SER A 74 6.85 -4.45 28.48
N GLN A 75 6.02 -3.58 27.89
CA GLN A 75 4.56 -3.61 28.12
C GLN A 75 3.71 -3.53 26.85
N VAL A 76 2.52 -4.14 26.94
CA VAL A 76 1.40 -3.89 26.03
C VAL A 76 0.33 -3.05 26.73
N MET A 77 -0.10 -1.98 26.07
CA MET A 77 -1.21 -1.13 26.50
C MET A 77 -2.28 -1.06 25.41
N VAL A 78 -3.55 -1.01 25.82
CA VAL A 78 -4.69 -0.79 24.90
C VAL A 78 -5.37 0.52 25.25
N VAL A 79 -5.44 1.44 24.29
CA VAL A 79 -5.99 2.80 24.45
C VAL A 79 -7.16 3.03 23.50
N ARG A 80 -8.30 3.47 24.04
CA ARG A 80 -9.49 3.88 23.27
C ARG A 80 -9.53 5.39 23.14
N ALA A 81 -8.79 5.92 22.16
CA ALA A 81 -8.57 7.36 21.94
C ALA A 81 -9.87 8.20 21.98
N ARG A 82 -10.93 7.74 21.31
CA ARG A 82 -12.26 8.40 21.27
C ARG A 82 -12.95 8.65 22.61
N GLY A 83 -12.48 8.01 23.68
CA GLY A 83 -12.97 8.23 25.04
C GLY A 83 -11.86 8.51 26.04
N GLN A 84 -10.64 8.77 25.57
CA GLN A 84 -9.43 9.00 26.38
C GLN A 84 -9.27 7.99 27.53
N LYS A 85 -9.39 6.69 27.22
CA LYS A 85 -9.40 5.61 28.22
C LYS A 85 -8.36 4.53 27.91
N MET A 86 -7.58 4.20 28.93
CA MET A 86 -6.91 2.90 29.04
C MET A 86 -7.98 1.80 29.16
N ILE A 87 -7.82 0.75 28.36
CA ILE A 87 -8.66 -0.46 28.37
C ILE A 87 -7.93 -1.62 29.05
N TYR A 88 -6.60 -1.68 28.89
CA TYR A 88 -5.71 -2.68 29.47
C TYR A 88 -4.28 -2.14 29.52
N LYS A 89 -3.50 -2.59 30.51
CA LYS A 89 -2.04 -2.44 30.66
C LYS A 89 -1.52 -3.81 31.15
N SER A 90 -0.48 -4.36 30.54
CA SER A 90 0.13 -5.61 31.00
C SER A 90 1.02 -5.39 32.22
N THR A 91 1.01 -6.33 33.17
CA THR A 91 1.97 -6.34 34.28
C THR A 91 3.40 -6.58 33.77
N GLU A 92 4.36 -5.86 34.33
CA GLU A 92 5.79 -6.17 34.18
C GLU A 92 6.14 -7.51 34.87
N GLN A 93 7.34 -8.04 34.58
CA GLN A 93 7.89 -9.19 35.26
C GLN A 93 9.34 -8.96 35.68
N TRP A 94 9.56 -8.90 36.98
CA TRP A 94 10.86 -8.67 37.61
C TRP A 94 11.33 -9.94 38.37
N HIS A 95 12.64 -10.03 38.64
CA HIS A 95 13.17 -10.85 39.75
C HIS A 95 13.43 -9.99 41.00
N TRP A 96 13.89 -8.75 40.79
CA TRP A 96 14.00 -7.64 41.75
C TRP A 96 13.96 -6.32 40.96
N PHE A 97 13.89 -5.16 41.63
CA PHE A 97 13.85 -3.85 40.97
C PHE A 97 15.04 -3.67 40.00
N ASP A 98 14.77 -3.06 38.84
CA ASP A 98 15.70 -2.90 37.70
C ASP A 98 16.33 -4.22 37.17
N CYS A 99 15.74 -5.39 37.50
CA CYS A 99 16.13 -6.70 36.99
C CYS A 99 14.94 -7.49 36.43
N PRO A 100 14.63 -7.34 35.13
CA PRO A 100 13.50 -8.02 34.48
C PRO A 100 13.73 -9.54 34.37
N ARG A 101 12.64 -10.28 34.15
CA ARG A 101 12.73 -11.64 33.61
C ARG A 101 13.19 -11.59 32.15
N GLN A 102 14.08 -12.49 31.75
CA GLN A 102 14.67 -12.47 30.41
C GLN A 102 14.84 -13.87 29.86
N LEU A 103 14.68 -14.04 28.55
CA LEU A 103 14.98 -15.28 27.83
C LEU A 103 16.42 -15.25 27.31
N GLY A 104 17.18 -16.33 27.47
CA GLY A 104 18.50 -16.40 26.88
C GLY A 104 19.32 -17.63 27.27
N THR A 105 20.50 -17.76 26.66
CA THR A 105 21.49 -18.80 26.99
C THR A 105 22.06 -18.64 28.40
N ASN A 106 21.96 -17.45 28.99
CA ASN A 106 22.42 -17.12 30.34
C ASN A 106 21.26 -16.71 31.29
N SER A 107 20.08 -17.33 31.16
CA SER A 107 18.93 -17.08 32.05
C SER A 107 18.22 -18.38 32.49
N PRO A 108 17.68 -18.45 33.72
CA PRO A 108 16.84 -19.57 34.17
C PRO A 108 15.37 -19.47 33.75
N ASP A 109 14.89 -18.30 33.28
CA ASP A 109 13.50 -18.14 32.86
C ASP A 109 13.22 -18.87 31.54
N THR A 110 12.01 -19.42 31.38
CA THR A 110 11.58 -20.09 30.14
C THR A 110 10.14 -19.71 29.78
N PRO A 111 9.78 -19.55 28.49
CA PRO A 111 8.46 -19.07 28.10
C PRO A 111 7.31 -19.87 28.72
N ALA A 112 7.38 -21.21 28.69
CA ALA A 112 6.36 -22.09 29.22
C ALA A 112 6.18 -22.07 30.76
N LYS A 113 7.10 -21.42 31.50
CA LYS A 113 6.99 -21.26 32.97
C LYS A 113 6.73 -19.81 33.39
N ASN A 114 7.27 -18.85 32.65
CA ASN A 114 7.37 -17.46 33.09
C ASN A 114 6.50 -16.50 32.28
N ALA A 115 6.23 -16.75 31.00
CA ALA A 115 5.50 -15.79 30.17
C ALA A 115 4.04 -15.64 30.63
N ALA A 116 3.63 -14.42 30.96
CA ALA A 116 2.23 -14.08 31.17
C ALA A 116 1.48 -14.07 29.82
N MET A 117 0.22 -14.50 29.82
CA MET A 117 -0.64 -14.44 28.63
C MET A 117 -2.06 -14.01 29.03
N ASP A 118 -2.47 -12.84 28.54
CA ASP A 118 -3.77 -12.24 28.78
C ASP A 118 -4.61 -12.20 27.51
N THR A 119 -5.94 -12.23 27.67
CA THR A 119 -6.89 -12.08 26.55
C THR A 119 -7.76 -10.84 26.75
N VAL A 120 -7.66 -9.87 25.84
CA VAL A 120 -8.38 -8.59 25.88
C VAL A 120 -9.42 -8.54 24.75
N GLU A 121 -10.68 -8.22 25.06
CA GLU A 121 -11.69 -7.96 24.02
C GLU A 121 -11.54 -6.53 23.48
N LEU A 122 -11.36 -6.38 22.16
CA LEU A 122 -11.14 -5.08 21.50
C LEU A 122 -12.41 -4.53 20.81
N GLN A 123 -12.38 -3.25 20.48
CA GLN A 123 -13.35 -2.56 19.64
C GLN A 123 -12.68 -1.92 18.40
N GLU A 124 -13.50 -1.56 17.40
CA GLU A 124 -13.00 -0.87 16.20
C GLU A 124 -12.62 0.57 16.50
N GLY A 125 -11.34 0.90 16.33
CA GLY A 125 -10.75 2.19 16.69
C GLY A 125 -9.88 2.14 17.95
N ASP A 126 -9.79 1.00 18.63
CA ASP A 126 -8.82 0.81 19.71
C ASP A 126 -7.40 0.74 19.17
N ILE A 127 -6.46 1.31 19.93
CA ILE A 127 -5.04 1.33 19.63
C ILE A 127 -4.33 0.38 20.58
N VAL A 128 -3.49 -0.49 20.03
CA VAL A 128 -2.60 -1.37 20.76
C VAL A 128 -1.20 -0.78 20.66
N LEU A 129 -0.55 -0.60 21.80
CA LEU A 129 0.82 -0.13 21.93
C LEU A 129 1.65 -1.27 22.52
N ALA A 130 2.82 -1.56 21.96
CA ALA A 130 3.87 -2.32 22.63
C ALA A 130 5.07 -1.38 22.83
N MET A 131 5.63 -1.33 24.03
CA MET A 131 6.53 -0.27 24.49
C MET A 131 7.66 -0.86 25.35
N SER A 132 8.89 -0.35 25.22
CA SER A 132 9.99 -0.68 26.15
C SER A 132 9.84 0.08 27.48
N ASP A 133 10.59 -0.39 28.47
CA ASP A 133 10.85 0.29 29.75
C ASP A 133 11.14 1.79 29.56
N GLY A 134 12.04 2.17 28.64
CA GLY A 134 12.37 3.57 28.35
C GLY A 134 11.21 4.49 27.92
N VAL A 135 10.03 3.95 27.59
CA VAL A 135 8.78 4.73 27.41
C VAL A 135 8.00 4.87 28.72
N ILE A 136 7.87 3.79 29.49
CA ILE A 136 6.99 3.68 30.66
C ILE A 136 7.65 4.16 31.96
N ASP A 137 8.98 4.10 32.02
CA ASP A 137 9.85 4.68 33.05
C ASP A 137 9.84 6.22 33.01
N ASN A 138 9.47 6.78 31.85
CA ASN A 138 9.54 8.21 31.52
C ASN A 138 8.17 8.86 31.23
N LEU A 139 7.05 8.12 31.27
CA LEU A 139 5.69 8.66 31.07
C LEU A 139 4.67 7.87 31.89
N TRP A 140 3.85 8.54 32.69
CA TRP A 140 2.76 7.86 33.40
C TRP A 140 1.67 7.40 32.42
N ALA A 141 0.96 6.33 32.77
CA ALA A 141 -0.09 5.75 31.93
C ALA A 141 -1.21 6.74 31.51
N HIS A 142 -1.44 7.81 32.29
CA HIS A 142 -2.40 8.85 31.92
C HIS A 142 -1.88 9.77 30.80
N GLU A 143 -0.60 10.13 30.82
CA GLU A 143 0.06 10.91 29.77
C GLU A 143 0.15 10.12 28.46
N ILE A 144 0.46 8.82 28.53
CA ILE A 144 0.49 7.93 27.35
C ILE A 144 -0.90 7.94 26.67
N VAL A 145 -1.98 7.83 27.45
CA VAL A 145 -3.36 7.91 26.94
C VAL A 145 -3.65 9.28 26.33
N GLU A 146 -3.22 10.38 26.97
CA GLU A 146 -3.46 11.74 26.49
C GLU A 146 -2.68 12.06 25.21
N ASN A 147 -1.37 11.77 25.17
CA ASN A 147 -0.52 11.92 23.99
C ASN A 147 -1.09 11.11 22.81
N VAL A 148 -1.36 9.82 23.01
CA VAL A 148 -1.90 8.96 21.95
C VAL A 148 -3.24 9.47 21.44
N SER A 149 -4.11 9.97 22.33
CA SER A 149 -5.41 10.54 21.91
C SER A 149 -5.24 11.83 21.11
N LYS A 150 -4.44 12.79 21.60
CA LYS A 150 -4.13 14.05 20.89
C LYS A 150 -3.45 13.80 19.54
N SER A 151 -2.52 12.85 19.47
CA SER A 151 -1.79 12.49 18.26
C SER A 151 -2.70 11.82 17.22
N VAL A 152 -3.72 11.06 17.66
CA VAL A 152 -4.77 10.53 16.77
C VAL A 152 -5.67 11.65 16.24
N GLU A 153 -6.10 12.59 17.09
CA GLU A 153 -6.92 13.74 16.68
C GLU A 153 -6.20 14.62 15.65
N ARG A 154 -4.93 14.96 15.90
CA ARG A 154 -4.06 15.70 14.97
C ARG A 154 -3.84 14.95 13.65
N TRP A 155 -3.72 13.61 13.71
CA TRP A 155 -3.65 12.78 12.50
C TRP A 155 -4.97 12.77 11.72
N GLU A 156 -6.13 12.64 12.37
CA GLU A 156 -7.44 12.72 11.71
C GLU A 156 -7.73 14.13 11.15
N ALA A 157 -7.19 15.19 11.77
CA ALA A 157 -7.18 16.55 11.23
C ALA A 157 -6.24 16.76 10.03
N GLY A 158 -5.30 15.82 9.79
CA GLY A 158 -4.43 15.79 8.62
C GLY A 158 -2.98 16.25 8.84
N GLU A 159 -2.54 16.49 10.08
CA GLU A 159 -1.16 16.91 10.37
C GLU A 159 -0.11 15.82 10.07
N GLY A 160 -0.49 14.55 10.18
CA GLY A 160 0.39 13.39 9.94
C GLY A 160 0.78 13.11 8.48
N GLY A 161 0.77 14.14 7.62
CA GLY A 161 1.30 14.08 6.26
C GLY A 161 0.39 13.45 5.19
N PRO A 162 0.80 13.49 3.90
CA PRO A 162 0.03 12.95 2.81
C PRO A 162 0.00 11.41 2.83
N ALA A 163 -1.19 10.85 2.60
CA ALA A 163 -1.48 9.41 2.53
C ALA A 163 -0.83 8.70 1.31
N GLY A 164 0.52 8.66 1.28
CA GLY A 164 1.33 8.26 0.13
C GLY A 164 2.35 7.13 0.38
N GLY A 165 2.43 6.59 1.61
CA GLY A 165 3.28 5.43 1.92
C GLY A 165 2.73 4.12 1.34
N ASP A 166 3.62 3.15 1.09
CA ASP A 166 3.20 1.80 0.71
C ASP A 166 2.42 1.13 1.86
N ARG A 167 1.36 0.40 1.49
CA ARG A 167 0.20 0.15 2.37
C ARG A 167 0.38 -0.88 3.49
N ASP A 168 1.60 -1.31 3.76
CA ASP A 168 1.88 -2.35 4.75
C ASP A 168 2.13 -1.76 6.16
N HIS A 169 2.25 -0.43 6.29
CA HIS A 169 2.45 0.28 7.56
C HIS A 169 1.18 1.08 7.96
N GLY A 170 0.36 0.50 8.85
CA GLY A 170 -0.71 1.20 9.58
C GLY A 170 -1.81 1.88 8.74
N MET A 171 -1.90 1.61 7.44
CA MET A 171 -2.79 2.28 6.48
C MET A 171 -2.73 3.82 6.49
N ASN A 172 -1.51 4.38 6.40
CA ASN A 172 -1.11 5.71 5.88
C ASN A 172 0.07 6.33 6.67
N GLY A 173 0.71 5.59 7.59
CA GLY A 173 1.71 6.15 8.51
C GLY A 173 1.11 6.82 9.76
N GLY A 174 -0.22 6.82 9.94
CA GLY A 174 -0.86 7.44 11.10
C GLY A 174 -0.44 6.84 12.45
N MET A 175 -0.28 5.52 12.52
CA MET A 175 0.27 4.86 13.71
C MET A 175 1.77 5.08 13.86
N THR A 176 2.50 5.31 12.76
CA THR A 176 3.91 5.74 12.82
C THR A 176 4.02 7.12 13.44
N PHE A 177 3.17 8.07 13.04
CA PHE A 177 3.06 9.39 13.66
C PHE A 177 2.71 9.31 15.15
N VAL A 178 1.72 8.50 15.55
CA VAL A 178 1.37 8.29 16.96
C VAL A 178 2.54 7.70 17.77
N ALA A 179 3.25 6.71 17.24
CA ALA A 179 4.43 6.13 17.90
C ALA A 179 5.59 7.14 17.97
N GLU A 180 5.82 7.93 16.92
CA GLU A 180 6.83 8.98 16.89
C GLU A 180 6.56 10.09 17.92
N GLU A 181 5.32 10.60 18.03
CA GLU A 181 4.98 11.64 19.02
C GLU A 181 5.04 11.10 20.47
N LEU A 182 4.78 9.80 20.68
CA LEU A 182 4.96 9.13 21.97
C LEU A 182 6.43 8.98 22.35
N VAL A 183 7.27 8.46 21.44
CA VAL A 183 8.73 8.31 21.65
C VAL A 183 9.40 9.68 21.82
N LYS A 184 8.94 10.73 21.14
CA LYS A 184 9.42 12.11 21.35
C LYS A 184 9.13 12.61 22.77
N ALA A 185 7.92 12.37 23.29
CA ALA A 185 7.56 12.79 24.64
C ALA A 185 8.37 12.06 25.71
N ALA A 186 8.46 10.73 25.65
CA ALA A 186 9.30 9.94 26.56
C ALA A 186 10.77 10.40 26.51
N LYS A 187 11.28 10.69 25.30
CA LYS A 187 12.64 11.21 25.11
C LYS A 187 12.87 12.61 25.68
N GLN A 188 11.83 13.44 25.84
CA GLN A 188 11.99 14.74 26.48
C GLN A 188 12.17 14.59 27.98
N ILE A 189 11.40 13.72 28.64
CA ILE A 189 11.55 13.40 30.07
C ILE A 189 12.88 12.67 30.33
N ALA A 190 13.22 11.67 29.52
CA ALA A 190 14.48 10.91 29.60
C ALA A 190 15.77 11.74 29.41
N LEU A 191 15.66 13.00 28.99
CA LEU A 191 16.77 13.94 28.81
C LEU A 191 16.76 15.10 29.81
N ASP A 192 15.78 15.17 30.70
CA ASP A 192 15.66 16.22 31.72
C ASP A 192 16.09 15.69 33.09
N PRO A 193 17.22 16.17 33.67
CA PRO A 193 17.69 15.78 34.99
C PRO A 193 16.78 16.19 36.15
N PHE A 194 15.76 17.03 35.89
CA PHE A 194 14.86 17.58 36.91
C PHE A 194 13.39 17.23 36.68
N ALA A 195 13.08 16.38 35.70
CA ALA A 195 11.72 15.92 35.48
C ALA A 195 11.33 14.84 36.50
N GLU A 196 10.15 15.01 37.10
CA GLU A 196 9.47 13.94 37.83
C GLU A 196 9.12 12.81 36.83
N SER A 197 9.39 11.56 37.18
CA SER A 197 9.20 10.40 36.29
C SER A 197 8.72 9.16 37.08
N PRO A 198 8.00 8.22 36.44
CA PRO A 198 7.64 6.93 37.05
C PRO A 198 8.85 6.15 37.61
N PHE A 199 10.00 6.21 36.92
CA PHE A 199 11.24 5.59 37.39
C PHE A 199 11.81 6.29 38.63
N MET A 200 11.77 7.62 38.69
CA MET A 200 12.17 8.38 39.88
C MET A 200 11.28 8.04 41.08
N GLU A 201 9.95 7.96 40.88
CA GLU A 201 8.97 7.59 41.90
C GLU A 201 9.29 6.19 42.48
N HIS A 202 9.45 5.17 41.61
CA HIS A 202 9.78 3.81 42.05
C HIS A 202 11.19 3.65 42.63
N ALA A 203 12.19 4.36 42.12
CA ALA A 203 13.54 4.34 42.68
C ALA A 203 13.55 4.87 44.13
N ILE A 204 12.80 5.94 44.41
CA ILE A 204 12.67 6.52 45.75
C ILE A 204 11.93 5.57 46.70
N ASP A 205 10.87 4.89 46.25
CA ASP A 205 10.15 3.87 47.03
C ASP A 205 11.05 2.67 47.42
N GLU A 206 11.94 2.23 46.53
CA GLU A 206 12.96 1.20 46.78
C GLU A 206 14.19 1.75 47.57
N GLY A 207 14.17 3.03 47.97
CA GLY A 207 15.19 3.66 48.81
C GLY A 207 16.43 4.15 48.07
N LEU A 208 16.40 4.25 46.74
CA LEU A 208 17.47 4.76 45.90
C LEU A 208 17.28 6.27 45.64
N ALA A 209 18.33 7.06 45.91
CA ALA A 209 18.35 8.48 45.58
C ALA A 209 18.57 8.67 44.07
N SER A 210 17.48 8.84 43.32
CA SER A 210 17.47 9.16 41.89
C SER A 210 16.63 10.41 41.63
N GLU A 211 17.01 11.21 40.63
CA GLU A 211 16.33 12.43 40.19
C GLU A 211 16.34 12.48 38.66
N GLY A 212 15.23 12.90 38.03
CA GLY A 212 15.10 13.03 36.57
C GLY A 212 14.49 11.83 35.85
N GLY A 213 14.57 11.84 34.51
CA GLY A 213 14.17 10.71 33.65
C GLY A 213 15.27 9.66 33.43
N LYS A 214 14.87 8.43 33.10
CA LYS A 214 15.77 7.31 32.79
C LYS A 214 16.23 7.36 31.33
N LEU A 215 17.54 7.51 31.09
CA LEU A 215 18.12 7.61 29.75
C LEU A 215 18.35 6.21 29.12
N ASP A 216 17.29 5.61 28.56
CA ASP A 216 17.29 4.22 28.06
C ASP A 216 16.89 4.08 26.56
N ASP A 217 16.82 2.84 26.06
CA ASP A 217 16.47 2.48 24.67
C ASP A 217 14.94 2.60 24.40
N ILE A 218 14.49 3.84 24.19
CA ILE A 218 13.08 4.20 23.99
C ILE A 218 12.52 3.66 22.66
N SER A 219 11.65 2.65 22.72
CA SER A 219 11.02 2.00 21.57
C SER A 219 9.50 1.84 21.76
N ALA A 220 8.72 2.16 20.72
CA ALA A 220 7.27 1.95 20.72
C ALA A 220 6.74 1.48 19.36
N VAL A 221 5.77 0.55 19.39
CA VAL A 221 5.05 0.02 18.23
C VAL A 221 3.55 0.24 18.42
N ALA A 222 2.94 1.06 17.57
CA ALA A 222 1.50 1.33 17.61
C ALA A 222 0.74 0.62 16.47
N ALA A 223 -0.41 0.02 16.79
CA ALA A 223 -1.29 -0.67 15.86
C ALA A 223 -2.76 -0.29 16.09
N LEU A 224 -3.53 -0.13 15.00
CA LEU A 224 -4.95 0.26 15.06
C LEU A 224 -5.88 -0.92 14.78
N CYS A 225 -6.68 -1.32 15.76
CA CYS A 225 -7.72 -2.34 15.59
C CYS A 225 -8.84 -1.83 14.69
N ARG A 226 -8.97 -2.36 13.47
CA ARG A 226 -10.05 -2.03 12.53
C ARG A 226 -10.64 -3.28 11.90
N ARG A 227 -11.96 -3.31 11.70
CA ARG A 227 -12.60 -4.38 10.92
C ARG A 227 -12.02 -4.42 9.52
N ASN A 228 -11.44 -5.56 9.17
CA ASN A 228 -10.88 -5.78 7.86
C ASN A 228 -11.99 -5.69 6.79
N ARG A 229 -12.02 -4.58 6.03
CA ARG A 229 -12.97 -4.39 4.93
C ARG A 229 -12.62 -5.22 3.68
N ARG A 230 -11.53 -6.02 3.72
CA ARG A 230 -11.33 -7.14 2.81
C ARG A 230 -12.31 -8.24 3.19
N HIS A 231 -13.35 -8.40 2.38
CA HIS A 231 -14.01 -9.70 2.25
C HIS A 231 -12.92 -10.75 1.96
N TRP A 232 -13.05 -11.97 2.48
CA TRP A 232 -12.12 -13.06 2.19
C TRP A 232 -12.06 -13.43 0.69
N PHE A 233 -12.96 -12.88 -0.14
CA PHE A 233 -12.89 -12.89 -1.60
C PHE A 233 -12.32 -11.59 -2.18
N GLY A 234 -10.99 -11.51 -2.24
CA GLY A 234 -10.22 -10.57 -3.08
C GLY A 234 -9.82 -9.23 -2.44
N ASP A 235 -8.71 -8.66 -2.90
CA ASP A 235 -8.19 -7.38 -2.38
C ASP A 235 -9.21 -6.24 -2.59
N THR A 236 -9.47 -5.53 -1.49
CA THR A 236 -10.06 -4.19 -1.44
C THR A 236 -9.62 -3.22 -2.53
N ARG A 237 -8.36 -3.23 -2.97
CA ARG A 237 -7.87 -2.41 -4.09
C ARG A 237 -8.72 -2.66 -5.34
N ASP A 238 -8.96 -3.92 -5.68
CA ASP A 238 -9.68 -4.33 -6.89
C ASP A 238 -11.15 -3.94 -6.81
N LEU A 239 -11.76 -3.98 -5.62
CA LEU A 239 -13.14 -3.53 -5.41
C LEU A 239 -13.29 -2.01 -5.51
N VAL A 240 -12.30 -1.23 -5.06
CA VAL A 240 -12.28 0.23 -5.24
C VAL A 240 -12.10 0.60 -6.71
N VAL A 241 -11.20 -0.09 -7.42
CA VAL A 241 -10.98 0.12 -8.86
C VAL A 241 -12.21 -0.34 -9.67
N ALA A 242 -12.82 -1.49 -9.38
CA ALA A 242 -14.04 -1.95 -10.03
C ALA A 242 -15.24 -0.99 -9.82
N ARG A 243 -15.39 -0.43 -8.62
CA ARG A 243 -16.41 0.59 -8.30
C ARG A 243 -16.10 1.97 -8.89
N MET A 244 -14.86 2.23 -9.32
CA MET A 244 -14.49 3.49 -9.95
C MET A 244 -15.13 3.62 -11.35
N PRO A 245 -15.69 4.79 -11.73
CA PRO A 245 -16.22 5.04 -13.06
C PRO A 245 -15.24 4.71 -14.19
N ARG A 246 -15.73 4.04 -15.24
CA ARG A 246 -14.92 3.53 -16.38
C ARG A 246 -13.98 4.58 -16.97
N ALA A 247 -14.41 5.83 -17.11
CA ALA A 247 -13.56 6.93 -17.61
C ALA A 247 -12.37 7.28 -16.70
N LYS A 248 -12.52 7.20 -15.37
CA LYS A 248 -11.41 7.41 -14.42
C LYS A 248 -10.41 6.25 -14.47
N ARG A 249 -10.91 5.01 -14.58
CA ARG A 249 -10.08 3.81 -14.81
C ARG A 249 -9.27 3.90 -16.11
N ALA A 250 -9.90 4.23 -17.23
CA ALA A 250 -9.22 4.42 -18.51
C ALA A 250 -8.08 5.44 -18.41
N LYS A 251 -8.30 6.59 -17.74
CA LYS A 251 -7.23 7.56 -17.49
C LYS A 251 -6.07 7.00 -16.64
N GLN A 252 -6.37 6.14 -15.66
CA GLN A 252 -5.36 5.48 -14.83
C GLN A 252 -4.58 4.41 -15.61
N TYR A 253 -5.26 3.55 -16.37
CA TYR A 253 -4.63 2.47 -17.15
C TYR A 253 -3.79 3.02 -18.30
N ARG A 254 -4.25 4.08 -18.99
CA ARG A 254 -3.43 4.80 -19.97
C ARG A 254 -2.14 5.33 -19.36
N LYS A 255 -2.21 6.05 -18.23
CA LYS A 255 -1.03 6.55 -17.52
C LYS A 255 -0.09 5.42 -17.08
N LEU A 256 -0.63 4.25 -16.73
CA LEU A 256 0.16 3.09 -16.34
C LEU A 256 0.87 2.46 -17.55
N MET A 257 0.20 2.32 -18.69
CA MET A 257 0.81 1.81 -19.92
C MET A 257 1.81 2.78 -20.56
N GLU A 258 1.58 4.10 -20.46
CA GLU A 258 2.58 5.14 -20.76
C GLU A 258 3.87 4.90 -19.93
N GLN A 259 3.73 4.62 -18.63
CA GLN A 259 4.87 4.34 -17.75
C GLN A 259 5.58 3.01 -18.05
N PHE A 260 4.85 1.97 -18.45
CA PHE A 260 5.47 0.71 -18.93
C PHE A 260 6.16 0.89 -20.28
N SER A 261 5.62 1.73 -21.18
CA SER A 261 6.26 2.07 -22.45
C SER A 261 7.57 2.83 -22.23
N MET A 262 7.55 3.90 -21.43
CA MET A 262 8.73 4.72 -21.12
C MET A 262 9.79 4.00 -20.26
N GLY A 263 9.37 3.11 -19.37
CA GLY A 263 10.28 2.41 -18.45
C GLY A 263 10.83 1.09 -18.99
N PHE A 264 10.02 0.33 -19.71
CA PHE A 264 10.35 -1.06 -20.10
C PHE A 264 10.16 -1.33 -21.61
N GLY A 265 9.94 -0.28 -22.42
CA GLY A 265 9.87 -0.40 -23.87
C GLY A 265 8.66 -1.20 -24.38
N PHE A 266 7.52 -1.13 -23.72
CA PHE A 266 6.28 -1.73 -24.22
C PHE A 266 5.73 -0.95 -25.43
N HIS A 267 5.40 -1.67 -26.50
CA HIS A 267 4.88 -1.11 -27.76
C HIS A 267 3.67 -1.94 -28.26
N VAL A 268 2.87 -1.33 -29.14
CA VAL A 268 1.72 -1.95 -29.82
C VAL A 268 2.24 -2.80 -31.02
N PRO A 269 1.63 -3.96 -31.33
CA PRO A 269 0.55 -4.64 -30.62
C PRO A 269 1.04 -5.32 -29.34
N TYR A 270 0.32 -5.11 -28.23
CA TYR A 270 0.71 -5.63 -26.91
C TYR A 270 0.51 -7.15 -26.84
N GLN A 271 1.56 -7.91 -26.55
CA GLN A 271 1.50 -9.37 -26.44
C GLN A 271 0.95 -9.77 -25.07
N VAL A 272 -0.29 -10.28 -25.03
CA VAL A 272 -1.00 -10.62 -23.79
C VAL A 272 -1.05 -12.14 -23.62
N VAL A 273 -0.26 -12.70 -22.70
CA VAL A 273 -0.30 -14.13 -22.36
C VAL A 273 -1.46 -14.40 -21.40
N VAL A 274 -2.32 -15.36 -21.73
CA VAL A 274 -3.55 -15.67 -20.99
C VAL A 274 -3.51 -17.11 -20.46
N ASP A 275 -3.95 -17.29 -19.20
CA ASP A 275 -4.09 -18.61 -18.56
C ASP A 275 -5.43 -19.29 -18.87
N ALA A 276 -5.62 -20.52 -18.37
CA ALA A 276 -6.87 -21.26 -18.54
C ALA A 276 -8.05 -20.71 -17.72
N GLU A 277 -7.80 -20.15 -16.53
CA GLU A 277 -8.86 -19.74 -15.59
C GLU A 277 -9.50 -18.40 -15.97
N PHE A 278 -8.70 -17.48 -16.50
CA PHE A 278 -9.10 -16.21 -17.08
C PHE A 278 -10.00 -16.42 -18.31
N LEU A 279 -9.67 -17.39 -19.16
CA LEU A 279 -10.52 -17.82 -20.28
C LEU A 279 -11.88 -18.34 -19.78
N LEU A 280 -11.87 -19.28 -18.82
CA LEU A 280 -13.10 -19.84 -18.24
C LEU A 280 -13.96 -18.76 -17.57
N GLU A 281 -13.35 -17.82 -16.85
CA GLU A 281 -14.08 -16.72 -16.20
C GLU A 281 -14.64 -15.71 -17.22
N SER A 282 -13.95 -15.49 -18.34
CA SER A 282 -14.43 -14.65 -19.44
C SER A 282 -15.69 -15.23 -20.10
N VAL A 283 -15.75 -16.56 -20.25
CA VAL A 283 -16.90 -17.32 -20.77
C VAL A 283 -18.07 -17.33 -19.77
N LYS A 284 -17.83 -17.66 -18.49
CA LYS A 284 -18.86 -17.58 -17.44
C LYS A 284 -19.51 -16.19 -17.38
N CYS A 285 -18.72 -15.14 -17.57
CA CYS A 285 -19.19 -13.75 -17.58
C CYS A 285 -19.67 -13.26 -18.96
N LYS A 286 -19.70 -14.11 -19.99
CA LYS A 286 -20.10 -13.82 -21.38
C LYS A 286 -19.46 -12.53 -21.94
N MET A 287 -18.15 -12.44 -21.82
CA MET A 287 -17.37 -11.26 -22.22
C MET A 287 -16.69 -11.42 -23.58
N ASP A 288 -16.87 -10.45 -24.48
CA ASP A 288 -15.97 -10.27 -25.61
C ASP A 288 -14.61 -9.74 -25.09
N ILE A 289 -13.64 -10.64 -24.99
CA ILE A 289 -12.44 -10.44 -24.19
C ILE A 289 -11.36 -9.61 -24.89
N ILE A 290 -11.24 -9.70 -26.23
CA ILE A 290 -10.29 -8.88 -27.03
C ILE A 290 -10.58 -7.39 -26.81
N ARG A 291 -11.82 -6.95 -27.08
CA ARG A 291 -12.25 -5.55 -26.90
C ARG A 291 -12.03 -5.03 -25.49
N ARG A 292 -12.14 -5.90 -24.47
CA ARG A 292 -11.91 -5.54 -23.07
C ARG A 292 -10.42 -5.43 -22.70
N LEU A 293 -9.54 -6.14 -23.40
CA LEU A 293 -8.09 -5.97 -23.29
C LEU A 293 -7.65 -4.68 -23.99
N GLU A 294 -8.18 -4.39 -25.20
CA GLU A 294 -7.94 -3.14 -25.94
C GLU A 294 -8.41 -1.90 -25.15
N ASP A 295 -9.63 -1.97 -24.58
CA ASP A 295 -10.20 -0.96 -23.67
C ASP A 295 -9.30 -0.57 -22.50
N ILE A 296 -8.48 -1.52 -22.03
CA ILE A 296 -7.63 -1.40 -20.83
C ILE A 296 -6.21 -1.01 -21.22
N LEU A 297 -5.66 -1.60 -22.28
CA LEU A 297 -4.29 -1.36 -22.75
C LEU A 297 -4.16 -0.09 -23.60
N HIS A 298 -5.28 0.44 -24.13
CA HIS A 298 -5.34 1.61 -25.00
C HIS A 298 -4.51 1.50 -26.29
N GLY A 299 -4.44 0.29 -26.83
CA GLY A 299 -3.81 -0.04 -28.12
C GLY A 299 -4.20 -1.45 -28.54
N GLU A 300 -3.83 -1.82 -29.76
CA GLU A 300 -4.06 -3.16 -30.32
C GLU A 300 -3.39 -4.24 -29.46
N VAL A 301 -4.03 -5.40 -29.36
CA VAL A 301 -3.57 -6.52 -28.54
C VAL A 301 -3.33 -7.75 -29.40
N LYS A 302 -2.24 -8.46 -29.13
CA LYS A 302 -1.98 -9.79 -29.65
C LYS A 302 -2.22 -10.81 -28.52
N PRO A 303 -3.41 -11.41 -28.43
CA PRO A 303 -3.75 -12.34 -27.36
C PRO A 303 -3.09 -13.71 -27.63
N LEU A 304 -2.40 -14.23 -26.62
CA LEU A 304 -1.57 -15.44 -26.66
C LEU A 304 -2.02 -16.43 -25.60
N VAL A 305 -2.11 -17.72 -25.92
CA VAL A 305 -2.42 -18.79 -24.96
C VAL A 305 -1.33 -19.85 -24.95
N THR A 306 -0.89 -20.28 -23.77
CA THR A 306 0.21 -21.26 -23.65
C THR A 306 -0.23 -22.69 -24.01
N GLN A 307 0.73 -23.50 -24.48
CA GLN A 307 0.49 -24.92 -24.77
C GLN A 307 -0.04 -25.70 -23.56
N CYS A 308 0.47 -25.44 -22.35
CA CYS A 308 -0.03 -26.07 -21.12
C CYS A 308 -1.45 -25.60 -20.76
N SER A 309 -1.75 -24.30 -20.89
CA SER A 309 -3.10 -23.78 -20.63
C SER A 309 -4.15 -24.42 -21.54
N MET A 310 -3.83 -24.64 -22.82
CA MET A 310 -4.71 -25.41 -23.72
C MET A 310 -4.87 -26.86 -23.27
N ARG A 311 -3.80 -27.53 -22.81
CA ARG A 311 -3.88 -28.92 -22.32
C ARG A 311 -4.75 -29.04 -21.06
N HIS A 312 -4.65 -28.08 -20.13
CA HIS A 312 -5.54 -27.99 -18.96
C HIS A 312 -7.02 -27.83 -19.33
N LEU A 313 -7.32 -27.02 -20.37
CA LEU A 313 -8.68 -26.92 -20.90
C LEU A 313 -9.12 -28.24 -21.54
N TYR A 314 -8.29 -28.86 -22.40
CA TYR A 314 -8.65 -30.14 -23.05
C TYR A 314 -8.89 -31.28 -22.05
N ALA A 315 -8.15 -31.33 -20.94
CA ALA A 315 -8.37 -32.30 -19.86
C ALA A 315 -9.74 -32.15 -19.17
N ARG A 316 -10.37 -30.97 -19.26
CA ARG A 316 -11.68 -30.65 -18.67
C ARG A 316 -12.78 -30.43 -19.72
N ASN A 317 -12.58 -30.91 -20.95
CA ASN A 317 -13.50 -30.73 -22.08
C ASN A 317 -14.90 -31.39 -21.91
N SER A 318 -15.12 -32.15 -20.82
CA SER A 318 -16.45 -32.62 -20.40
C SER A 318 -17.37 -31.51 -19.88
N GLU A 319 -16.82 -30.41 -19.37
CA GLU A 319 -17.60 -29.26 -18.90
C GLU A 319 -18.02 -28.36 -20.07
N PRO A 320 -19.31 -28.00 -20.22
CA PRO A 320 -19.79 -27.23 -21.38
C PRO A 320 -19.17 -25.83 -21.47
N ALA A 321 -18.90 -25.17 -20.33
CA ALA A 321 -18.22 -23.88 -20.28
C ALA A 321 -16.71 -23.98 -20.63
N VAL A 322 -16.09 -25.15 -20.42
CA VAL A 322 -14.71 -25.40 -20.85
C VAL A 322 -14.67 -25.60 -22.36
N ARG A 323 -15.65 -26.30 -22.95
CA ARG A 323 -15.76 -26.44 -24.41
C ARG A 323 -15.91 -25.08 -25.12
N GLU A 324 -16.79 -24.20 -24.62
CA GLU A 324 -16.93 -22.82 -25.13
C GLU A 324 -15.61 -22.02 -25.00
N ALA A 325 -14.87 -22.19 -23.89
CA ALA A 325 -13.55 -21.58 -23.73
C ALA A 325 -12.47 -22.15 -24.69
N ILE A 326 -12.54 -23.44 -25.04
CA ILE A 326 -11.67 -24.07 -26.05
C ILE A 326 -11.97 -23.54 -27.45
N GLU A 327 -13.25 -23.38 -27.79
CA GLU A 327 -13.70 -22.83 -29.08
C GLU A 327 -13.24 -21.36 -29.21
N LEU A 328 -13.50 -20.54 -28.18
CA LEU A 328 -13.00 -19.16 -28.08
C LEU A 328 -11.47 -19.07 -28.19
N ALA A 329 -10.73 -19.96 -27.52
CA ALA A 329 -9.27 -19.99 -27.55
C ALA A 329 -8.70 -20.41 -28.91
N LYS A 330 -9.40 -21.27 -29.67
CA LYS A 330 -9.01 -21.66 -31.04
C LYS A 330 -9.28 -20.55 -32.06
N GLU A 331 -10.38 -19.84 -31.92
CA GLU A 331 -10.80 -18.77 -32.86
C GLU A 331 -9.99 -17.48 -32.65
N LYS A 332 -9.81 -17.05 -31.39
CA LYS A 332 -9.39 -15.68 -31.06
C LYS A 332 -7.97 -15.51 -30.49
N PHE A 333 -7.22 -16.59 -30.25
CA PHE A 333 -5.92 -16.52 -29.57
C PHE A 333 -4.81 -17.24 -30.35
N GLU A 334 -3.63 -16.63 -30.45
CA GLU A 334 -2.47 -17.29 -31.05
C GLU A 334 -1.77 -18.22 -30.03
N ARG A 335 -1.37 -19.41 -30.48
CA ARG A 335 -0.90 -20.49 -29.61
C ARG A 335 0.60 -20.39 -29.31
N ARG A 336 0.95 -19.90 -28.13
CA ARG A 336 2.35 -19.74 -27.66
C ARG A 336 2.95 -21.10 -27.26
N ARG A 337 3.90 -21.58 -28.06
CA ARG A 337 4.77 -22.71 -27.71
C ARG A 337 5.65 -22.35 -26.50
N CYS A 338 5.60 -23.17 -25.45
CA CYS A 338 6.27 -22.91 -24.17
C CYS A 338 7.47 -23.85 -23.86
N GLY A 339 7.85 -24.74 -24.78
CA GLY A 339 8.96 -25.69 -24.58
C GLY A 339 8.61 -26.96 -23.80
N HIS A 340 7.52 -26.98 -23.03
CA HIS A 340 7.05 -28.19 -22.33
C HIS A 340 6.32 -29.13 -23.30
N HIS A 341 7.09 -29.95 -24.00
CA HIS A 341 6.58 -30.93 -24.96
C HIS A 341 5.83 -32.08 -24.25
N PRO A 342 4.71 -32.59 -24.80
CA PRO A 342 3.99 -33.74 -24.20
C PRO A 342 4.87 -34.98 -24.01
N ASP A 343 5.87 -35.12 -24.88
CA ASP A 343 6.82 -36.24 -24.92
C ASP A 343 7.76 -36.25 -23.69
N GLN A 344 7.96 -35.08 -23.05
CA GLN A 344 8.73 -34.91 -21.81
C GLN A 344 7.85 -34.72 -20.58
N TYR A 345 6.62 -34.23 -20.79
CA TYR A 345 5.65 -33.93 -19.74
C TYR A 345 4.29 -34.53 -20.14
N PRO A 346 4.02 -35.82 -19.79
CA PRO A 346 2.78 -36.52 -20.14
C PRO A 346 1.52 -35.83 -19.61
N GLU A 347 1.62 -35.22 -18.43
CA GLU A 347 0.66 -34.25 -17.91
C GLU A 347 1.16 -32.81 -18.17
N PRO A 348 0.27 -31.83 -18.37
CA PRO A 348 0.67 -30.43 -18.51
C PRO A 348 1.14 -29.84 -17.17
N LEU A 349 2.36 -29.29 -17.14
CA LEU A 349 2.84 -28.45 -16.03
C LEU A 349 1.80 -27.40 -15.63
N SER A 350 1.80 -27.03 -14.35
CA SER A 350 0.84 -26.08 -13.79
C SER A 350 0.86 -24.73 -14.54
N SER A 351 -0.25 -24.00 -14.50
CA SER A 351 -0.31 -22.61 -14.99
C SER A 351 0.80 -21.77 -14.36
N TYR A 352 1.07 -21.99 -13.07
CA TYR A 352 2.13 -21.33 -12.32
C TYR A 352 3.52 -21.54 -12.95
N GLU A 353 3.96 -22.79 -13.11
CA GLU A 353 5.28 -23.09 -13.67
C GLU A 353 5.40 -22.64 -15.13
N CYS A 354 4.35 -22.90 -15.93
CA CYS A 354 4.38 -22.65 -17.35
C CYS A 354 4.36 -21.15 -17.71
N VAL A 355 3.62 -20.31 -16.97
CA VAL A 355 3.61 -18.86 -17.24
C VAL A 355 4.90 -18.23 -16.71
N ASN A 356 5.39 -18.63 -15.53
CA ASN A 356 6.67 -18.13 -15.02
C ASN A 356 7.83 -18.46 -15.98
N SER A 357 7.93 -19.69 -16.53
CA SER A 357 9.02 -20.03 -17.47
C SER A 357 8.88 -19.38 -18.86
N VAL A 358 7.67 -18.98 -19.28
CA VAL A 358 7.44 -18.23 -20.52
C VAL A 358 7.81 -16.74 -20.36
N VAL A 359 7.56 -16.15 -19.19
CA VAL A 359 7.87 -14.74 -18.89
C VAL A 359 9.35 -14.55 -18.56
N ASP A 360 9.91 -15.42 -17.72
CA ASP A 360 11.33 -15.44 -17.35
C ASP A 360 11.98 -16.82 -17.64
N PRO A 361 12.33 -17.10 -18.91
CA PRO A 361 12.98 -18.35 -19.31
C PRO A 361 14.43 -18.48 -18.82
N LYS A 362 14.98 -17.49 -18.10
CA LYS A 362 16.36 -17.52 -17.57
C LYS A 362 16.43 -17.46 -16.04
N LYS A 363 15.29 -17.37 -15.34
CA LYS A 363 15.20 -17.09 -13.90
C LYS A 363 16.05 -15.88 -13.47
N ASN A 364 16.15 -14.88 -14.34
CA ASN A 364 16.99 -13.69 -14.13
C ASN A 364 16.20 -12.44 -13.72
N GLY A 365 14.89 -12.55 -13.51
CA GLY A 365 14.02 -11.45 -13.14
C GLY A 365 13.75 -10.45 -14.27
N VAL A 366 13.90 -10.81 -15.55
CA VAL A 366 13.70 -9.87 -16.67
C VAL A 366 12.67 -10.40 -17.67
N ASN A 367 11.57 -9.66 -17.84
CA ASN A 367 10.55 -9.89 -18.88
C ASN A 367 11.09 -9.57 -20.29
N LYS A 368 12.04 -10.40 -20.78
CA LYS A 368 12.74 -10.22 -22.07
C LYS A 368 11.78 -10.02 -23.25
N HIS A 369 10.64 -10.70 -23.21
CA HIS A 369 9.65 -10.71 -24.29
C HIS A 369 8.59 -9.60 -24.16
N ARG A 370 8.59 -8.83 -23.07
CA ARG A 370 7.62 -7.74 -22.79
C ARG A 370 6.17 -8.23 -22.87
N TYR A 371 5.90 -9.39 -22.26
CA TYR A 371 4.53 -9.90 -22.13
C TYR A 371 3.75 -9.09 -21.08
N VAL A 372 2.48 -8.83 -21.39
CA VAL A 372 1.41 -8.55 -20.43
C VAL A 372 0.82 -9.90 -20.01
N CYS A 373 0.53 -10.11 -18.73
CA CYS A 373 -0.05 -11.37 -18.27
C CYS A 373 -1.50 -11.18 -17.81
N ALA A 374 -2.42 -11.89 -18.45
CA ALA A 374 -3.83 -11.99 -18.10
C ALA A 374 -4.06 -13.31 -17.33
N VAL A 375 -4.07 -13.21 -16.01
CA VAL A 375 -4.04 -14.35 -15.08
C VAL A 375 -5.11 -14.14 -14.03
N ASN A 376 -5.82 -15.19 -13.62
CA ASN A 376 -6.78 -15.10 -12.51
C ASN A 376 -6.20 -15.57 -11.17
N ASP A 377 -5.37 -16.61 -11.17
CA ASP A 377 -4.70 -17.15 -9.96
C ASP A 377 -3.91 -16.06 -9.21
N ASP A 378 -4.27 -15.84 -7.95
CA ASP A 378 -3.60 -14.87 -7.08
C ASP A 378 -2.16 -15.29 -6.70
N HIS A 379 -1.83 -16.59 -6.72
CA HIS A 379 -0.50 -17.11 -6.41
C HIS A 379 0.50 -16.86 -7.56
N LEU A 380 0.15 -17.21 -8.80
CA LEU A 380 0.91 -16.83 -10.00
C LEU A 380 1.00 -15.31 -10.16
N ARG A 381 -0.07 -14.55 -9.87
CA ARG A 381 0.03 -13.08 -9.82
C ARG A 381 1.02 -12.62 -8.76
N ALA A 382 1.12 -13.27 -7.61
CA ALA A 382 2.10 -12.94 -6.58
C ALA A 382 3.55 -13.20 -7.00
N SER A 383 3.85 -14.28 -7.73
CA SER A 383 5.21 -14.51 -8.26
C SER A 383 5.55 -13.51 -9.37
N LEU A 384 4.62 -13.25 -10.30
CA LEU A 384 4.85 -12.33 -11.42
C LEU A 384 5.07 -10.87 -10.95
N ARG A 385 4.50 -10.44 -9.81
CA ARG A 385 4.77 -9.12 -9.20
C ARG A 385 6.23 -8.92 -8.79
N GLN A 386 6.98 -9.99 -8.54
CA GLN A 386 8.41 -9.91 -8.18
C GLN A 386 9.29 -9.60 -9.40
N ILE A 387 8.85 -9.94 -10.61
CA ILE A 387 9.55 -9.68 -11.86
C ILE A 387 9.29 -8.23 -12.30
N PRO A 388 10.30 -7.34 -12.36
CA PRO A 388 10.14 -5.99 -12.87
C PRO A 388 9.68 -5.98 -14.33
N GLY A 389 8.70 -5.11 -14.63
CA GLY A 389 8.23 -4.90 -16.00
C GLY A 389 7.19 -5.91 -16.48
N VAL A 390 6.39 -6.51 -15.58
CA VAL A 390 5.23 -7.36 -15.94
C VAL A 390 3.92 -6.64 -15.59
N PRO A 391 3.15 -6.13 -16.58
CA PRO A 391 1.79 -5.65 -16.35
C PRO A 391 0.83 -6.84 -16.15
N LEU A 392 0.00 -6.77 -15.10
CA LEU A 392 -0.96 -7.82 -14.73
C LEU A 392 -2.41 -7.40 -14.99
N ILE A 393 -3.20 -8.30 -15.56
CA ILE A 393 -4.63 -8.17 -15.83
C ILE A 393 -5.36 -9.40 -15.26
N PHE A 394 -6.55 -9.21 -14.70
CA PHE A 394 -7.36 -10.28 -14.09
C PHE A 394 -8.86 -9.96 -14.22
N ILE A 395 -9.73 -10.95 -13.97
CA ILE A 395 -11.19 -10.79 -13.96
C ILE A 395 -11.74 -10.98 -12.54
N ARG A 396 -12.56 -10.04 -12.06
CA ARG A 396 -13.41 -10.24 -10.87
C ARG A 396 -14.78 -9.59 -11.05
N ARG A 397 -15.84 -10.27 -10.59
CA ARG A 397 -17.24 -9.76 -10.58
C ARG A 397 -17.69 -9.19 -11.94
N SER A 398 -17.45 -9.96 -13.01
CA SER A 398 -17.77 -9.60 -14.40
C SER A 398 -17.08 -8.33 -14.96
N VAL A 399 -15.97 -7.91 -14.34
CA VAL A 399 -15.14 -6.78 -14.76
C VAL A 399 -13.70 -7.24 -14.95
N VAL A 400 -13.11 -6.90 -16.10
CA VAL A 400 -11.67 -7.05 -16.37
C VAL A 400 -10.94 -5.83 -15.78
N LEU A 401 -9.81 -6.07 -15.12
CA LEU A 401 -9.07 -5.09 -14.34
C LEU A 401 -7.57 -5.25 -14.56
N MET A 402 -6.86 -4.14 -14.74
CA MET A 402 -5.38 -4.10 -14.67
C MET A 402 -4.94 -3.71 -13.25
N GLU A 403 -3.90 -4.37 -12.74
CA GLU A 403 -3.28 -4.04 -11.45
C GLU A 403 -2.51 -2.72 -11.49
N PRO A 404 -2.32 -2.03 -10.34
CA PRO A 404 -1.32 -0.96 -10.24
C PRO A 404 0.12 -1.52 -10.42
N MET A 405 1.06 -0.64 -10.74
CA MET A 405 2.49 -1.00 -10.86
C MET A 405 3.01 -1.69 -9.59
N ALA A 406 3.55 -2.91 -9.73
CA ALA A 406 4.13 -3.66 -8.62
C ALA A 406 5.38 -2.97 -8.02
N ALA A 407 5.62 -3.15 -6.73
CA ALA A 407 6.70 -2.46 -6.00
C ALA A 407 8.10 -2.74 -6.59
N ALA A 408 8.38 -3.98 -7.03
CA ALA A 408 9.64 -4.32 -7.71
C ALA A 408 9.82 -3.52 -9.03
N THR A 409 8.76 -3.44 -9.84
CA THR A 409 8.72 -2.64 -11.08
C THR A 409 8.94 -1.15 -10.78
N ALA A 410 8.26 -0.60 -9.76
CA ALA A 410 8.38 0.80 -9.37
C ALA A 410 9.79 1.16 -8.84
N LYS A 411 10.42 0.25 -8.08
CA LYS A 411 11.82 0.40 -7.62
C LYS A 411 12.79 0.48 -8.79
N VAL A 412 12.72 -0.44 -9.75
CA VAL A 412 13.59 -0.42 -10.95
C VAL A 412 13.37 0.85 -11.77
N ARG A 413 12.12 1.20 -12.10
CA ARG A 413 11.81 2.40 -12.89
C ARG A 413 12.30 3.68 -12.19
N SER A 414 12.05 3.84 -10.89
CA SER A 414 12.48 5.05 -10.17
C SER A 414 14.00 5.11 -10.01
N ALA A 415 14.71 3.99 -9.94
CA ALA A 415 16.17 3.94 -10.01
C ALA A 415 16.70 4.37 -11.40
N GLU A 416 16.04 3.97 -12.49
CA GLU A 416 16.38 4.45 -13.83
C GLU A 416 16.09 5.93 -14.05
N GLU A 417 14.93 6.42 -13.58
CA GLU A 417 14.59 7.85 -13.65
C GLU A 417 15.62 8.69 -12.88
N ARG A 418 16.03 8.25 -11.68
CA ARG A 418 17.13 8.86 -10.91
C ARG A 418 18.48 8.79 -11.64
N LYS A 419 18.81 7.69 -12.32
CA LYS A 419 20.04 7.57 -13.13
C LYS A 419 20.04 8.55 -14.31
N LYS A 420 18.94 8.62 -15.07
CA LYS A 420 18.76 9.53 -16.23
C LYS A 420 18.86 10.99 -15.78
N PHE A 421 18.15 11.37 -14.71
CA PHE A 421 18.20 12.71 -14.12
C PHE A 421 19.58 13.08 -13.55
N ARG A 422 20.27 12.14 -12.87
CA ARG A 422 21.65 12.35 -12.38
C ARG A 422 22.65 12.54 -13.52
N ALA A 423 22.50 11.82 -14.63
CA ALA A 423 23.35 11.98 -15.81
C ALA A 423 23.15 13.36 -16.46
N GLU A 424 21.90 13.84 -16.55
CA GLU A 424 21.58 15.17 -17.07
C GLU A 424 22.15 16.30 -16.18
N ILE A 425 22.09 16.15 -14.85
CA ILE A 425 22.72 17.08 -13.89
C ILE A 425 24.26 17.07 -13.99
N LEU A 426 24.87 15.90 -14.24
CA LEU A 426 26.33 15.78 -14.31
C LEU A 426 26.93 16.30 -15.64
N MET A 427 26.11 16.46 -16.69
CA MET A 427 26.54 16.89 -18.03
C MET A 427 25.74 18.09 -18.57
N PRO A 428 25.75 19.26 -17.88
CA PRO A 428 25.01 20.45 -18.30
C PRO A 428 25.61 21.09 -19.56
N GLY A 429 25.11 20.69 -20.73
CA GLY A 429 25.52 21.23 -22.03
C GLY A 429 26.13 20.23 -23.01
N GLY A 430 25.96 18.92 -22.80
CA GLY A 430 26.29 17.91 -23.80
C GLY A 430 25.56 18.18 -25.12
N LYS A 431 26.28 18.68 -26.13
CA LYS A 431 25.73 18.84 -27.49
C LYS A 431 25.28 17.47 -27.99
N ARG A 432 24.05 17.36 -28.47
CA ARG A 432 23.62 16.20 -29.26
C ARG A 432 24.57 16.10 -30.45
N LYS A 433 25.38 15.04 -30.50
CA LYS A 433 26.10 14.71 -31.74
C LYS A 433 25.00 14.39 -32.76
N ARG A 434 24.95 15.17 -33.84
CA ARG A 434 24.17 14.80 -35.01
C ARG A 434 24.97 13.69 -35.68
N ASP A 435 24.30 12.58 -35.98
CA ASP A 435 24.92 11.51 -36.75
C ASP A 435 25.26 12.04 -38.16
N ASP A 436 26.44 11.66 -38.62
CA ASP A 436 27.07 12.07 -39.88
C ASP A 436 27.95 10.88 -40.27
N ASP A 437 27.70 10.29 -41.43
CA ASP A 437 28.28 9.00 -41.82
C ASP A 437 29.72 9.13 -42.32
N SER A 438 30.59 8.23 -41.87
CA SER A 438 31.87 7.92 -42.49
C SER A 438 32.30 6.52 -42.06
N GLU A 439 32.69 5.68 -43.01
CA GLU A 439 32.93 4.25 -42.85
C GLU A 439 34.36 3.91 -42.37
N ASP A 440 34.66 2.60 -42.34
CA ASP A 440 35.96 1.94 -42.36
C ASP A 440 36.80 1.66 -41.08
N GLU A 441 36.88 0.34 -40.83
CA GLU A 441 38.02 -0.52 -40.47
C GLU A 441 38.81 -0.41 -39.13
N ASP A 442 38.75 -1.55 -38.41
CA ASP A 442 39.84 -2.29 -37.73
C ASP A 442 40.63 -1.71 -36.54
N GLY A 443 41.27 -2.63 -35.80
CA GLY A 443 42.33 -2.28 -34.83
C GLY A 443 42.22 -2.84 -33.41
N ASN A 444 42.20 -4.17 -33.28
CA ASN A 444 42.63 -4.96 -32.10
C ASN A 444 43.57 -4.26 -31.07
N GLY A 445 43.37 -4.45 -29.76
CA GLY A 445 44.40 -4.11 -28.76
C GLY A 445 44.00 -4.21 -27.28
N SER A 446 44.46 -5.25 -26.58
CA SER A 446 44.19 -5.46 -25.14
C SER A 446 45.16 -4.72 -24.20
N LYS A 447 44.64 -4.36 -23.01
CA LYS A 447 45.34 -4.23 -21.69
C LYS A 447 46.46 -3.18 -21.50
N GLY A 448 46.26 -2.37 -20.45
CA GLY A 448 47.19 -2.35 -19.31
C GLY A 448 47.88 -1.01 -18.96
N GLY A 449 48.37 -0.93 -17.71
CA GLY A 449 49.28 0.14 -17.23
C GLY A 449 48.65 1.14 -16.25
N SER A 450 49.16 1.17 -15.01
CA SER A 450 48.73 2.08 -13.93
C SER A 450 49.87 3.01 -13.48
N LYS A 451 49.57 4.31 -13.27
CA LYS A 451 50.45 5.34 -12.67
C LYS A 451 51.71 5.65 -13.52
N SER A 452 52.44 6.76 -13.36
CA SER A 452 52.53 7.80 -12.31
C SER A 452 53.00 9.16 -12.90
N GLY A 453 53.27 10.17 -12.07
CA GLY A 453 54.48 11.00 -12.29
C GLY A 453 54.40 12.38 -12.94
N GLU A 454 53.85 13.36 -12.22
CA GLU A 454 54.37 14.75 -12.12
C GLU A 454 54.39 15.69 -13.35
N THR A 455 55.03 16.87 -13.18
CA THR A 455 54.59 18.16 -13.76
C THR A 455 55.34 18.62 -15.02
N THR A 456 54.64 19.34 -15.90
CA THR A 456 55.22 20.41 -16.74
C THR A 456 54.24 21.59 -16.89
N LYS A 457 54.74 22.73 -17.39
CA LYS A 457 54.11 24.06 -17.25
C LYS A 457 52.91 24.31 -18.20
N ALA A 458 51.99 25.16 -17.74
CA ALA A 458 50.84 25.63 -18.52
C ALA A 458 51.18 26.80 -19.48
N PRO A 459 50.44 26.95 -20.59
CA PRO A 459 50.24 28.22 -21.27
C PRO A 459 48.84 28.79 -21.02
N GLU A 460 48.74 30.05 -20.59
CA GLU A 460 47.45 30.71 -20.32
C GLU A 460 46.60 30.93 -21.58
N LYS A 461 45.28 30.66 -21.49
CA LYS A 461 44.31 31.05 -22.54
C LYS A 461 43.18 31.93 -22.01
N LYS A 462 43.50 33.23 -21.91
CA LYS A 462 42.62 34.42 -21.96
C LYS A 462 41.15 34.21 -21.54
N LYS A 463 40.82 34.62 -20.31
CA LYS A 463 39.41 34.80 -19.83
C LYS A 463 38.64 35.72 -20.80
N LYS A 464 37.65 35.20 -21.52
CA LYS A 464 36.74 36.04 -22.32
C LYS A 464 35.86 36.89 -21.39
N LYS A 465 35.79 38.20 -21.64
CA LYS A 465 34.98 39.14 -20.84
C LYS A 465 33.50 38.74 -20.91
N LYS A 466 32.79 38.78 -19.77
CA LYS A 466 31.32 38.74 -19.75
C LYS A 466 30.79 40.03 -20.37
N GLY A 467 30.02 39.94 -21.44
CA GLY A 467 29.16 41.03 -21.89
C GLY A 467 28.03 41.29 -20.88
N PRO A 468 27.35 42.45 -20.94
CA PRO A 468 26.22 42.74 -20.06
C PRO A 468 25.10 41.70 -20.26
N LYS A 469 24.49 41.24 -19.16
CA LYS A 469 23.34 40.33 -19.20
C LYS A 469 22.12 41.08 -19.74
N GLY A 470 21.73 40.80 -20.99
CA GLY A 470 20.38 41.12 -21.46
C GLY A 470 19.33 40.40 -20.60
N PRO A 471 18.13 40.99 -20.38
CA PRO A 471 17.09 40.37 -19.58
C PRO A 471 16.56 39.08 -20.24
N ASN A 472 16.11 38.14 -19.41
CA ASN A 472 15.51 36.88 -19.84
C ASN A 472 14.29 37.14 -20.77
N PRO A 473 14.23 36.59 -22.00
CA PRO A 473 13.17 36.88 -22.97
C PRO A 473 11.76 36.49 -22.55
N LEU A 474 11.59 35.75 -21.43
CA LEU A 474 10.27 35.46 -20.84
C LEU A 474 9.64 36.64 -20.08
N SER A 475 10.39 37.72 -19.79
CA SER A 475 9.92 38.84 -18.95
C SER A 475 9.24 39.99 -19.72
N VAL A 476 8.85 39.80 -20.99
CA VAL A 476 8.13 40.82 -21.77
C VAL A 476 6.61 40.67 -21.60
N LYS A 477 5.98 41.58 -20.86
CA LYS A 477 4.51 41.67 -20.78
C LYS A 477 3.94 41.91 -22.19
N LYS A 478 2.97 41.08 -22.61
CA LYS A 478 2.32 41.20 -23.93
C LYS A 478 1.68 42.59 -24.10
N LYS A 479 1.87 43.23 -25.27
CA LYS A 479 1.22 44.51 -25.59
C LYS A 479 -0.31 44.38 -25.50
N LYS A 480 -0.94 45.32 -24.81
CA LYS A 480 -2.40 45.49 -24.77
C LYS A 480 -2.87 45.91 -26.17
N LYS A 481 -3.90 45.26 -26.73
CA LYS A 481 -4.56 45.74 -27.96
C LYS A 481 -5.42 46.95 -27.62
N THR A 482 -5.22 48.05 -28.35
CA THR A 482 -6.15 49.19 -28.42
C THR A 482 -7.04 48.96 -29.64
N PRO A 483 -8.38 49.18 -29.56
CA PRO A 483 -9.25 49.10 -30.73
C PRO A 483 -9.02 50.31 -31.66
N SER A 484 -8.91 50.07 -32.97
CA SER A 484 -9.01 51.10 -34.01
C SER A 484 -10.47 51.42 -34.32
N GLN A 485 -10.77 52.69 -34.59
CA GLN A 485 -12.10 53.16 -34.98
C GLN A 485 -12.38 52.90 -36.48
N PRO A 486 -13.65 52.79 -36.89
CA PRO A 486 -14.07 52.91 -38.29
C PRO A 486 -14.36 54.37 -38.68
N GLU A 487 -14.26 54.69 -39.97
CA GLU A 487 -14.64 55.99 -40.53
C GLU A 487 -16.14 56.04 -40.91
N GLY A 488 -16.69 57.25 -41.11
CA GLY A 488 -18.14 57.54 -41.20
C GLY A 488 -18.85 57.11 -42.50
N LYS A 489 -20.17 56.82 -42.49
CA LYS A 489 -21.36 57.74 -42.44
C LYS A 489 -21.67 58.44 -43.80
N PRO A 490 -22.89 58.98 -44.05
CA PRO A 490 -24.11 59.14 -43.21
C PRO A 490 -25.29 58.27 -43.74
N LYS A 491 -26.60 58.38 -43.40
CA LYS A 491 -27.55 59.26 -42.63
C LYS A 491 -28.47 58.33 -41.77
N GLU A 492 -29.51 58.65 -40.99
CA GLU A 492 -30.28 59.79 -40.40
C GLU A 492 -30.91 59.22 -39.09
N GLU A 493 -31.09 59.90 -37.95
CA GLU A 493 -32.06 60.94 -37.50
C GLU A 493 -33.50 60.46 -37.20
N GLU A 494 -34.00 60.78 -35.98
CA GLU A 494 -35.06 60.01 -35.30
C GLU A 494 -34.85 59.61 -33.81
N ARG A 495 -35.24 60.23 -32.67
CA ARG A 495 -35.50 61.62 -32.16
C ARG A 495 -35.37 61.57 -30.60
N GLU A 496 -35.26 62.69 -29.89
CA GLU A 496 -35.01 62.75 -28.43
C GLU A 496 -36.25 62.91 -27.53
N GLU A 497 -36.20 62.33 -26.31
CA GLU A 497 -36.75 62.81 -25.00
C GLU A 497 -38.26 63.22 -24.86
N PRO A 498 -38.83 63.58 -23.66
CA PRO A 498 -38.19 63.96 -22.37
C PRO A 498 -38.73 63.41 -21.03
N GLN A 499 -37.82 63.50 -20.05
CA GLN A 499 -37.88 63.95 -18.64
C GLN A 499 -39.19 64.03 -17.81
N THR A 500 -39.01 63.66 -16.52
CA THR A 500 -39.56 64.20 -15.25
C THR A 500 -41.07 64.33 -14.97
N THR A 501 -41.49 63.79 -13.82
CA THR A 501 -41.84 64.58 -12.61
C THR A 501 -41.99 63.68 -11.37
N GLU A 502 -42.10 64.28 -10.17
CA GLU A 502 -42.15 63.63 -8.86
C GLU A 502 -43.60 63.24 -8.44
N GLY A 503 -43.77 62.28 -7.52
CA GLY A 503 -45.08 61.94 -6.95
C GLY A 503 -45.02 60.80 -5.92
N ASN A 504 -45.56 61.01 -4.73
CA ASN A 504 -45.45 60.09 -3.58
C ASN A 504 -46.49 58.94 -3.55
N ASP A 505 -46.11 57.92 -2.77
CA ASP A 505 -46.93 57.08 -1.88
C ASP A 505 -47.57 55.76 -2.39
N ALA A 506 -47.80 54.89 -1.41
CA ALA A 506 -48.69 53.72 -1.35
C ALA A 506 -48.48 52.53 -2.31
N GLY A 507 -47.95 51.43 -1.75
CA GLY A 507 -48.79 50.21 -1.69
C GLY A 507 -48.35 48.94 -2.44
N THR A 508 -47.98 47.92 -1.64
CA THR A 508 -48.27 46.49 -1.88
C THR A 508 -47.35 45.71 -2.85
N ILE A 509 -47.25 44.40 -2.59
CA ILE A 509 -46.33 43.44 -3.23
C ILE A 509 -47.14 42.37 -3.98
N GLU A 510 -46.86 42.14 -5.27
CA GLU A 510 -47.17 40.86 -5.94
C GLU A 510 -46.04 40.36 -6.85
N GLN A 511 -45.55 39.16 -6.54
CA GLN A 511 -45.11 38.16 -7.52
C GLN A 511 -46.37 37.44 -8.04
N PRO A 512 -46.44 36.77 -9.23
CA PRO A 512 -45.55 35.64 -9.59
C PRO A 512 -45.35 35.47 -11.14
N LYS A 513 -44.82 34.39 -11.76
CA LYS A 513 -44.69 32.95 -11.42
C LYS A 513 -43.43 32.30 -12.04
N LYS A 514 -42.71 31.49 -11.25
CA LYS A 514 -41.88 30.37 -11.74
C LYS A 514 -42.71 29.08 -11.81
N LYS A 515 -42.44 28.20 -12.78
CA LYS A 515 -42.78 26.75 -12.80
C LYS A 515 -42.00 26.11 -13.98
N ARG A 516 -41.59 24.82 -13.96
CA ARG A 516 -41.90 23.71 -13.04
C ARG A 516 -40.77 22.66 -13.06
N LYS A 517 -40.35 22.13 -11.91
CA LYS A 517 -39.53 20.89 -11.79
C LYS A 517 -40.46 19.75 -11.34
N ARG A 518 -40.25 18.50 -11.79
CA ARG A 518 -41.02 17.33 -11.30
C ARG A 518 -40.47 16.83 -9.95
N LYS A 519 -41.31 16.20 -9.13
CA LYS A 519 -41.08 15.83 -7.72
C LYS A 519 -41.18 14.31 -7.54
N HIS A 520 -40.43 13.74 -6.58
CA HIS A 520 -40.62 12.36 -6.13
C HIS A 520 -41.99 12.17 -5.43
N LYS A 521 -42.46 10.92 -5.38
CA LYS A 521 -43.69 10.50 -4.71
C LYS A 521 -43.36 9.55 -3.56
N SER A 522 -43.75 9.91 -2.34
CA SER A 522 -44.00 8.98 -1.24
C SER A 522 -45.52 8.86 -1.02
N ARG A 523 -45.96 7.82 -0.31
CA ARG A 523 -47.30 7.73 0.29
C ARG A 523 -47.15 7.36 1.75
N GLY A 524 -47.94 7.99 2.61
CA GLY A 524 -48.35 7.47 3.90
C GLY A 524 -49.87 7.60 4.00
N ALA A 525 -50.48 6.88 4.93
CA ALA A 525 -51.85 7.02 5.39
C ALA A 525 -51.87 6.59 6.87
N ASN A 526 -52.83 7.07 7.65
CA ASN A 526 -52.77 7.05 9.13
C ASN A 526 -54.15 6.73 9.73
N GLY A 527 -54.16 6.29 11.00
CA GLY A 527 -55.37 6.04 11.81
C GLY A 527 -55.91 4.60 11.76
N GLU A 528 -56.62 4.10 12.78
CA GLU A 528 -56.84 4.66 14.14
C GLU A 528 -57.42 3.60 15.11
N ALA A 529 -57.47 3.94 16.41
CA ALA A 529 -58.31 3.37 17.49
C ALA A 529 -58.03 1.97 18.14
N ALA A 530 -58.11 2.00 19.48
CA ALA A 530 -58.63 1.00 20.45
C ALA A 530 -57.99 -0.40 20.67
N GLY A 531 -57.82 -0.74 21.96
CA GLY A 531 -57.89 -2.12 22.51
C GLY A 531 -59.29 -2.41 23.12
N PRO A 532 -59.53 -3.46 23.94
CA PRO A 532 -58.66 -3.88 25.06
C PRO A 532 -58.32 -5.41 25.08
N PRO A 533 -58.60 -6.27 26.09
CA PRO A 533 -57.52 -7.06 26.72
C PRO A 533 -57.75 -8.59 26.82
N GLU A 534 -56.93 -9.26 27.65
CA GLU A 534 -57.13 -10.53 28.40
C GLU A 534 -56.24 -11.76 28.07
N ASN A 535 -55.59 -12.24 29.14
CA ASN A 535 -55.45 -13.63 29.61
C ASN A 535 -54.98 -14.77 28.66
N GLY A 536 -53.76 -15.26 28.94
CA GLY A 536 -53.62 -16.56 29.63
C GLY A 536 -53.36 -17.83 28.80
N THR A 537 -52.10 -18.23 28.68
CA THR A 537 -51.55 -19.38 29.46
C THR A 537 -50.02 -19.36 29.45
#